data_AF-A0A6N6KKF3-F1
#
_entry.id   AF-A0A6N6KKF3-F1
#
_cell.length_a   1.000
_cell.length_b   1.000
_cell.length_c   1.000
_cell.angle_alpha   90.00
_cell.angle_beta   90.00
_cell.angle_gamma   90.00
#
_symmetry.space_group_name_H-M   'P 1'
#
loop_
_entity.id
_entity.type
_entity.pdbx_description
1 polymer ?
#
loop_
_entity_poly.entity_id
_entity_poly.type
_entity_poly.pdbx_seq_one_letter_code
_entity_poly.pdbx_strand_id
1 'polypeptide(L)'
;MKRILFFYTFVAALGGLLFGFDTAVINGALPFFTDYFKLTPSMQGWAVSSALIGCIIGAFFIGRLGDLYGRRSMLKLMGLFFLISALGSGLANSLTIFVIFRLLGGIAIGGASVLFPMYISEIAPPKHRGRLT
;
A
#
# COMPACT_ATOMS: atom_id res chain seq x y z
N MET A 1 20.07 -21.57 -1.69
CA MET A 1 18.67 -21.14 -1.43
C MET A 1 17.79 -21.64 -2.57
N LYS A 2 16.69 -22.36 -2.33
CA LYS A 2 15.80 -22.80 -3.43
C LYS A 2 15.34 -21.57 -4.22
N ARG A 3 15.47 -21.55 -5.56
CA ARG A 3 15.13 -20.40 -6.45
C ARG A 3 13.77 -19.77 -6.12
N ILE A 4 12.79 -20.61 -5.78
CA ILE A 4 11.42 -20.23 -5.44
C ILE A 4 11.36 -19.36 -4.17
N LEU A 5 12.19 -19.64 -3.17
CA LEU A 5 12.20 -18.87 -1.92
C LEU A 5 12.75 -17.46 -2.14
N PHE A 6 13.84 -17.34 -2.91
CA PHE A 6 14.39 -16.04 -3.29
C PHE A 6 13.36 -15.20 -4.04
N PHE A 7 12.63 -15.81 -4.97
CA PHE A 7 11.58 -15.14 -5.72
C PHE A 7 10.46 -14.62 -4.80
N TYR A 8 9.97 -15.44 -3.86
CA TYR A 8 8.92 -15.00 -2.95
C TYR A 8 9.37 -13.92 -1.97
N THR A 9 10.59 -14.00 -1.42
CA THR A 9 11.12 -12.94 -0.57
C THR A 9 11.35 -11.65 -1.36
N PHE A 10 11.86 -11.74 -2.60
CA PHE A 10 12.03 -10.57 -3.46
C PHE A 10 10.71 -9.88 -3.76
N VAL A 11 9.67 -10.63 -4.13
CA VAL A 11 8.32 -10.08 -4.37
C VAL A 11 7.74 -9.47 -3.09
N ALA A 12 7.96 -10.08 -1.94
CA ALA A 12 7.50 -9.53 -0.67
C ALA A 12 8.27 -8.28 -0.24
N ALA A 13 9.57 -8.17 -0.56
CA ALA A 13 10.38 -6.98 -0.31
C ALA A 13 9.95 -5.78 -1.18
N LEU A 14 9.51 -6.02 -2.42
CA LEU A 14 8.88 -4.98 -3.26
C LEU A 14 7.63 -4.39 -2.59
N GLY A 15 7.01 -5.17 -1.70
CA GLY A 15 5.94 -4.72 -0.84
C GLY A 15 6.28 -3.57 0.11
N GLY A 16 7.46 -3.63 0.73
CA GLY A 16 7.97 -2.52 1.54
C GLY A 16 8.34 -1.31 0.69
N LEU A 17 8.87 -1.54 -0.52
CA LEU A 17 9.18 -0.50 -1.50
C LEU A 17 7.92 0.27 -1.93
N LEU A 18 6.77 -0.39 -2.06
CA LEU A 18 5.50 0.20 -2.47
C LEU A 18 5.06 1.37 -1.57
N PHE A 19 5.31 1.30 -0.26
CA PHE A 19 4.98 2.40 0.67
C PHE A 19 5.80 3.66 0.37
N GLY A 20 7.12 3.49 0.18
CA GLY A 20 8.00 4.60 -0.19
C GLY A 20 7.71 5.14 -1.58
N PHE A 21 7.39 4.26 -2.53
CA PHE A 21 7.02 4.60 -3.90
C PHE A 21 5.76 5.47 -3.96
N ASP A 22 4.66 5.08 -3.30
CA ASP A 22 3.41 5.86 -3.33
C ASP A 22 3.61 7.27 -2.76
N THR A 23 4.38 7.38 -1.66
CA THR A 23 4.74 8.67 -1.05
C THR A 23 5.54 9.54 -2.02
N ALA A 24 6.52 8.97 -2.73
CA ALA A 24 7.34 9.69 -3.69
C ALA A 24 6.53 10.16 -4.90
N VAL A 25 5.67 9.31 -5.45
CA VAL A 25 4.77 9.65 -6.56
C VAL A 25 3.85 10.79 -6.16
N ILE A 26 3.33 10.79 -4.94
CA ILE A 26 2.46 11.87 -4.46
C ILE A 26 3.16 13.21 -4.38
N ASN A 27 4.35 13.24 -3.79
CA ASN A 27 5.11 14.47 -3.67
C ASN A 27 5.51 15.01 -5.04
N GLY A 28 5.83 14.14 -6.00
CA GLY A 28 6.10 14.52 -7.39
C GLY A 28 4.86 15.01 -8.14
N ALA A 29 3.69 14.43 -7.87
CA ALA A 29 2.42 14.80 -8.52
C ALA A 29 1.76 16.05 -7.89
N LEU A 30 2.14 16.41 -6.66
CA LEU A 30 1.56 17.47 -5.85
C LEU A 30 1.31 18.81 -6.59
N PRO A 31 2.28 19.40 -7.31
CA PRO A 31 2.03 20.63 -8.05
C PRO A 31 1.00 20.44 -9.16
N PHE A 32 1.05 19.33 -9.90
CA PHE A 32 0.21 19.08 -11.07
C PHE A 32 -1.28 18.95 -10.71
N PHE A 33 -1.61 18.20 -9.66
CA PHE A 33 -3.02 18.07 -9.26
C PHE A 33 -3.51 19.28 -8.46
N THR A 34 -2.61 20.03 -7.81
CA THR A 34 -2.94 21.34 -7.21
C THR A 34 -3.41 22.32 -8.28
N ASP A 35 -2.71 22.37 -9.42
CA ASP A 35 -3.08 23.20 -10.56
C ASP A 35 -4.34 22.70 -11.27
N TYR A 36 -4.45 21.38 -11.49
CA TYR A 36 -5.60 20.76 -12.16
C TYR A 36 -6.92 20.96 -11.40
N PHE A 37 -6.92 20.74 -10.09
CA PHE A 37 -8.11 20.89 -9.25
C PHE A 37 -8.25 22.28 -8.62
N LYS A 38 -7.32 23.21 -8.90
CA LYS A 38 -7.24 24.55 -8.28
C LYS A 38 -7.38 24.49 -6.75
N LEU A 39 -6.54 23.66 -6.13
CA LEU A 39 -6.65 23.35 -4.69
C LEU A 39 -6.17 24.50 -3.81
N THR A 40 -6.88 24.71 -2.70
CA THR A 40 -6.36 25.51 -1.58
C THR A 40 -5.38 24.69 -0.74
N PRO A 41 -4.49 25.32 0.04
CA PRO A 41 -3.52 24.60 0.89
C PRO A 41 -4.16 23.58 1.84
N SER A 42 -5.37 23.88 2.36
CA SER A 42 -6.12 22.95 3.22
C SER A 42 -6.62 21.72 2.46
N MET A 43 -7.09 21.90 1.22
CA MET A 43 -7.54 20.80 0.36
C MET A 43 -6.38 19.92 -0.11
N GLN A 44 -5.22 20.51 -0.36
CA GLN A 44 -3.98 19.78 -0.66
C GLN A 44 -3.55 18.92 0.54
N GLY A 45 -3.55 19.49 1.75
CA GLY A 45 -3.26 18.76 2.97
C GLY A 45 -4.23 17.60 3.21
N TRP A 46 -5.52 17.81 2.92
CA TRP A 46 -6.54 16.76 2.99
C TRP A 46 -6.28 15.63 1.99
N ALA A 47 -5.94 15.97 0.73
CA ALA A 47 -5.65 14.99 -0.31
C ALA A 47 -4.47 14.08 0.05
N VAL A 48 -3.40 14.65 0.62
CA VAL A 48 -2.19 13.90 1.01
C VAL A 48 -2.42 13.10 2.30
N SER A 49 -3.04 13.71 3.32
CA SER A 49 -3.26 13.04 4.62
C SER A 49 -4.30 11.92 4.57
N SER A 50 -5.24 11.96 3.63
CA SER A 50 -6.24 10.91 3.46
C SER A 50 -5.63 9.52 3.22
N ALA A 51 -4.51 9.43 2.49
CA ALA A 51 -3.80 8.16 2.30
C ALA A 51 -3.26 7.62 3.64
N LEU A 52 -2.73 8.48 4.51
CA LEU A 52 -2.23 8.10 5.84
C LEU A 52 -3.35 7.58 6.74
N ILE A 53 -4.53 8.22 6.70
CA ILE A 53 -5.72 7.73 7.42
C ILE A 53 -6.08 6.33 6.93
N GLY A 54 -6.08 6.11 5.61
CA GLY A 54 -6.27 4.79 5.02
C GLY A 54 -5.23 3.78 5.53
N CYS A 55 -3.95 4.16 5.60
CA CYS A 55 -2.88 3.31 6.12
C CYS A 55 -3.11 2.87 7.57
N ILE A 56 -3.57 3.78 8.44
CA ILE A 56 -3.88 3.46 9.84
C ILE A 56 -4.98 2.39 9.91
N ILE A 57 -6.05 2.59 9.14
CA ILE A 57 -7.18 1.63 9.08
C ILE A 57 -6.68 0.29 8.54
N GLY A 58 -5.96 0.29 7.42
CA GLY A 58 -5.40 -0.92 6.82
C GLY A 58 -4.50 -1.69 7.79
N ALA A 59 -3.52 -1.03 8.39
CA ALA A 59 -2.59 -1.65 9.32
C ALA A 59 -3.28 -2.24 10.56
N PHE A 60 -4.33 -1.59 11.07
CA PHE A 60 -5.05 -2.03 12.26
C PHE A 60 -5.87 -3.31 12.01
N PHE A 61 -6.62 -3.38 10.90
CA PHE A 61 -7.52 -4.50 10.64
C PHE A 61 -6.84 -5.70 9.96
N ILE A 62 -5.78 -5.46 9.17
CA ILE A 62 -5.22 -6.50 8.30
C ILE A 62 -4.59 -7.66 9.07
N GLY A 63 -4.06 -7.43 10.29
CA GLY A 63 -3.42 -8.48 11.08
C GLY A 63 -4.39 -9.62 11.39
N ARG A 64 -5.54 -9.27 11.96
CA ARG A 64 -6.60 -10.24 12.29
C ARG A 64 -7.21 -10.88 11.05
N LEU A 65 -7.40 -10.10 9.97
CA LEU A 65 -7.91 -10.63 8.70
C LEU A 65 -6.91 -11.59 8.04
N GLY A 66 -5.61 -11.32 8.17
CA GLY A 66 -4.51 -12.17 7.69
C GLY A 66 -4.49 -13.53 8.36
N ASP A 67 -4.77 -13.58 9.66
CA ASP A 67 -4.84 -14.83 10.42
C ASP A 67 -6.11 -15.64 10.10
N LEU A 68 -7.24 -14.98 9.81
CA LEU A 68 -8.52 -15.63 9.49
C LEU A 68 -8.61 -16.15 8.05
N TYR A 69 -8.23 -15.33 7.07
CA TYR A 69 -8.41 -15.62 5.64
C TYR A 69 -7.12 -16.07 4.94
N GLY A 70 -6.01 -16.11 5.67
CA GLY A 70 -4.68 -16.47 5.18
C GLY A 70 -3.93 -15.30 4.54
N ARG A 71 -2.66 -15.14 4.94
CA ARG A 71 -1.80 -14.01 4.56
C ARG A 71 -1.61 -13.86 3.05
N ARG A 72 -1.43 -14.97 2.32
CA ARG A 72 -1.27 -14.95 0.86
C ARG A 72 -2.51 -14.41 0.14
N SER A 73 -3.70 -14.79 0.60
CA SER A 73 -4.96 -14.32 0.01
C SER A 73 -5.17 -12.83 0.28
N MET A 74 -4.87 -12.38 1.51
CA MET A 74 -4.95 -10.97 1.87
C MET A 74 -3.93 -10.12 1.09
N LEU A 75 -2.71 -10.58 0.87
CA LEU A 75 -1.72 -9.88 0.04
C LEU A 75 -2.21 -9.67 -1.40
N LYS A 76 -2.88 -10.68 -2.00
CA LYS A 76 -3.50 -10.52 -3.33
C LYS A 76 -4.63 -9.48 -3.31
N LEU A 77 -5.45 -9.48 -2.27
CA LEU A 77 -6.53 -8.51 -2.10
C LEU A 77 -6.00 -7.08 -1.96
N MET A 78 -4.93 -6.88 -1.18
CA MET A 78 -4.27 -5.58 -1.06
C MET A 78 -3.71 -5.13 -2.42
N GLY A 79 -3.08 -6.03 -3.18
CA GLY A 79 -2.64 -5.72 -4.55
C GLY A 79 -3.79 -5.28 -5.46
N LEU A 80 -4.96 -5.93 -5.36
CA LEU A 80 -6.15 -5.54 -6.12
C LEU A 80 -6.67 -4.16 -5.70
N PHE A 81 -6.75 -3.89 -4.40
CA PHE A 81 -7.18 -2.58 -3.89
C PHE A 81 -6.23 -1.46 -4.31
N PHE A 82 -4.91 -1.71 -4.28
CA PHE A 82 -3.92 -0.77 -4.77
C PHE A 82 -4.07 -0.50 -6.27
N LEU A 83 -4.35 -1.54 -7.08
CA LEU A 83 -4.59 -1.38 -8.51
C LEU A 83 -5.85 -0.56 -8.80
N ILE A 84 -6.95 -0.86 -8.10
CA ILE A 84 -8.21 -0.08 -8.22
C ILE A 84 -7.99 1.37 -7.80
N SER A 85 -7.26 1.59 -6.71
CA SER A 85 -6.88 2.91 -6.23
C SER A 85 -6.08 3.69 -7.27
N ALA A 86 -5.02 3.09 -7.83
CA ALA A 86 -4.17 3.75 -8.82
C ALA A 86 -4.96 4.14 -10.08
N LEU A 87 -5.79 3.24 -10.61
CA LEU A 87 -6.64 3.52 -11.78
C LEU A 87 -7.69 4.59 -11.46
N GLY A 88 -8.35 4.49 -10.31
CA GLY A 88 -9.37 5.43 -9.88
C GLY A 88 -8.82 6.83 -9.61
N SER A 89 -7.63 6.93 -9.01
CA SER A 89 -6.93 8.21 -8.82
C SER A 89 -6.49 8.83 -10.15
N GLY A 90 -6.10 8.03 -11.15
CA GLY A 90 -5.75 8.51 -12.49
C GLY A 90 -6.95 8.99 -13.31
N LEU A 91 -8.14 8.43 -13.08
CA LEU A 91 -9.39 8.79 -13.75
C LEU A 91 -10.26 9.78 -12.95
N ALA A 92 -9.75 10.29 -11.82
CA ALA A 92 -10.53 11.14 -10.94
C ALA A 92 -10.77 12.53 -11.55
N ASN A 93 -12.05 12.89 -11.73
CA ASN A 93 -12.47 14.21 -12.21
C ASN A 93 -12.80 15.20 -11.09
N SER A 94 -12.76 14.75 -9.83
CA SER A 94 -12.98 15.61 -8.67
C SER A 94 -12.07 15.21 -7.50
N LEU A 95 -11.77 16.18 -6.63
CA LEU A 95 -10.97 15.96 -5.43
C LEU A 95 -11.57 14.86 -4.54
N THR A 96 -12.89 14.84 -4.38
CA THR A 96 -13.56 13.85 -3.52
C THR A 96 -13.35 12.43 -4.03
N ILE A 97 -13.49 12.22 -5.34
CA ILE A 97 -13.27 10.92 -5.97
C ILE A 97 -11.80 10.51 -5.81
N PHE A 98 -10.88 11.46 -6.03
CA PHE A 98 -9.45 11.25 -5.84
C PHE A 98 -9.10 10.83 -4.41
N VAL A 99 -9.69 11.50 -3.41
CA VAL A 99 -9.51 11.20 -1.97
C VAL A 99 -10.05 9.81 -1.61
N ILE A 100 -11.22 9.42 -2.13
CA ILE A 100 -11.79 8.09 -1.87
C ILE A 100 -10.87 6.99 -2.39
N PHE A 101 -10.38 7.12 -3.63
CA PHE A 101 -9.42 6.16 -4.17
C PHE A 101 -8.10 6.18 -3.41
N ARG A 102 -7.66 7.34 -2.91
CA ARG A 102 -6.47 7.43 -2.04
C ARG A 102 -6.64 6.76 -0.69
N LEU A 103 -7.81 6.88 -0.06
CA LEU A 103 -8.12 6.15 1.16
C LEU A 103 -8.05 4.64 0.91
N LEU A 104 -8.61 4.16 -0.19
CA LEU A 104 -8.55 2.75 -0.58
C LEU A 104 -7.09 2.29 -0.81
N GLY A 105 -6.29 3.12 -1.49
CA GLY A 105 -4.86 2.88 -1.70
C GLY A 105 -4.09 2.83 -0.38
N GLY A 106 -4.37 3.76 0.54
CA GLY A 106 -3.79 3.77 1.87
C GLY A 106 -4.11 2.50 2.66
N ILE A 107 -5.37 2.03 2.63
CA ILE A 107 -5.77 0.76 3.25
C ILE A 107 -4.94 -0.40 2.67
N ALA A 108 -4.78 -0.43 1.35
CA ALA A 108 -3.99 -1.45 0.67
C ALA A 108 -2.52 -1.44 1.10
N ILE A 109 -1.88 -0.27 1.05
CA ILE A 109 -0.44 -0.13 1.33
C ILE A 109 -0.16 -0.36 2.83
N GLY A 110 -0.94 0.25 3.72
CA GLY A 110 -0.81 0.06 5.16
C GLY A 110 -1.13 -1.36 5.60
N GLY A 111 -2.09 -2.02 4.94
CA GLY A 111 -2.36 -3.43 5.15
C GLY A 111 -1.19 -4.31 4.71
N ALA A 112 -0.64 -4.02 3.53
CA ALA A 112 0.44 -4.80 2.96
C ALA A 112 1.75 -4.66 3.75
N SER A 113 2.08 -3.46 4.26
CA SER A 113 3.30 -3.22 5.06
C SER A 113 3.39 -4.10 6.32
N VAL A 114 2.24 -4.46 6.89
CA VAL A 114 2.14 -5.38 8.03
C VAL A 114 2.21 -6.84 7.59
N LEU A 115 1.55 -7.20 6.48
CA LEU A 115 1.49 -8.57 5.97
C LEU A 115 2.79 -9.07 5.33
N PHE A 116 3.56 -8.22 4.66
CA PHE A 116 4.78 -8.63 3.96
C PHE A 116 5.84 -9.26 4.89
N PRO A 117 6.31 -8.60 5.97
CA PRO A 117 7.30 -9.20 6.86
C PRO A 117 6.76 -10.47 7.54
N MET A 118 5.47 -10.46 7.89
CA MET A 118 4.77 -11.63 8.43
C MET A 118 4.79 -12.82 7.47
N TYR A 119 4.44 -12.61 6.20
CA TYR A 119 4.44 -13.65 5.18
C TYR A 119 5.86 -14.17 4.90
N ILE A 120 6.86 -13.28 4.86
CA ILE A 120 8.26 -13.68 4.69
C ILE A 120 8.71 -14.58 5.84
N SER A 121 8.36 -14.23 7.09
CA SER A 121 8.72 -15.02 8.26
C SER A 121 8.16 -16.45 8.22
N GLU A 122 6.98 -16.64 7.62
CA GLU A 122 6.36 -17.96 7.48
C GLU A 122 7.05 -18.83 6.44
N ILE A 123 7.40 -18.26 5.28
CA ILE A 123 8.02 -19.02 4.19
C ILE A 123 9.53 -19.23 4.40
N ALA A 124 10.19 -18.33 5.13
CA ALA A 124 11.64 -18.34 5.28
C ALA A 124 12.13 -19.51 6.16
N PRO A 125 13.20 -20.22 5.75
CA PRO A 125 13.78 -21.29 6.54
C PRO A 125 14.44 -20.72 7.82
N PRO A 126 14.48 -21.50 8.92
CA PRO A 126 14.91 -21.01 10.24
C PRO A 126 16.26 -20.29 10.24
N LYS A 127 17.23 -20.78 9.45
CA LYS A 127 18.59 -20.22 9.32
C LYS A 127 18.66 -18.84 8.63
N HIS A 128 17.62 -18.42 7.91
CA HIS A 128 17.64 -17.18 7.12
C HIS A 128 16.52 -16.20 7.46
N ARG A 129 15.62 -16.52 8.40
CA ARG A 129 14.48 -15.67 8.78
C ARG A 129 14.88 -14.23 9.09
N GLY A 130 15.87 -14.02 9.97
CA GLY A 130 16.31 -12.68 10.37
C GLY A 130 17.05 -11.87 9.30
N ARG A 131 17.47 -12.47 8.19
CA ARG A 131 18.07 -11.76 7.05
C ARG A 131 17.08 -11.42 5.95
N LEU A 132 15.93 -12.10 5.92
CA LEU A 132 14.93 -11.99 4.87
C LEU A 132 13.72 -11.17 5.30
N THR A 133 13.44 -11.14 6.61
CA THR A 133 12.39 -10.31 7.25
C THR A 133 12.94 -8.92 7.53
#